data_AF-A0A356TH79-F1
#
_entry.id   AF-A0A356TH79-F1
#
_cell.length_a   1.000
_cell.length_b   1.000
_cell.length_c   1.000
_cell.angle_alpha   90.00
_cell.angle_beta   90.00
_cell.angle_gamma   90.00
#
_symmetry.space_group_name_H-M   'P 1'
#
loop_
_entity.id
_entity.type
_entity.pdbx_description
1 polymer ?
#
loop_
_entity_poly.entity_id
_entity_poly.type
_entity_poly.pdbx_seq_one_letter_code
_entity_poly.pdbx_strand_id
1 'polypeptide(L)'
;MFLIGAVLAPWILCVPYAVAHDLVTTGGRELMANPALTFGCFPVLLFAGPALLALPVLRWRQKVVVHERGLVHRTLRGVTVVYASEVTGARRLVRRARYGDADEISIGRRDGSNHLISGVADMAHLTAVIEAWAVRDNGTTSSSEPTPPQIGGWVPPSER
;
A
#
# COMPACT_ATOMS: atom_id res chain seq x y z
N MET A 1 -19.89 3.54 9.99
CA MET A 1 -19.41 2.16 10.21
C MET A 1 -18.65 1.96 11.54
N PHE A 2 -18.79 2.87 12.54
CA PHE A 2 -18.08 2.80 13.84
C PHE A 2 -18.98 2.41 15.03
N LEU A 3 -20.30 2.33 14.86
CA LEU A 3 -21.22 1.93 15.93
C LEU A 3 -21.21 0.42 16.22
N ILE A 4 -20.74 -0.41 15.28
CA ILE A 4 -20.79 -1.86 15.41
C ILE A 4 -19.67 -2.39 16.33
N GLY A 5 -18.47 -1.78 16.29
CA GLY A 5 -17.31 -2.24 17.08
C GLY A 5 -17.43 -1.97 18.58
N ALA A 6 -17.95 -0.81 18.98
CA ALA A 6 -18.09 -0.45 20.38
C ALA A 6 -19.22 -1.23 21.09
N VAL A 7 -20.27 -1.61 20.35
CA VAL A 7 -21.39 -2.41 20.88
C VAL A 7 -21.00 -3.88 21.02
N LEU A 8 -20.10 -4.40 20.17
CA LEU A 8 -19.66 -5.80 20.22
C LEU A 8 -18.49 -6.06 21.19
N ALA A 9 -17.70 -5.04 21.53
CA ALA A 9 -16.57 -5.17 22.45
C ALA A 9 -16.90 -5.80 23.83
N PRO A 10 -17.99 -5.39 24.53
CA PRO A 10 -18.34 -6.04 25.80
C PRO A 10 -18.79 -7.49 25.61
N TRP A 11 -19.42 -7.83 24.48
CA TRP A 11 -19.85 -9.21 24.20
C TRP A 11 -18.67 -10.14 23.89
N ILE A 12 -17.66 -9.65 23.17
CA ILE A 12 -16.47 -10.44 22.83
C ILE A 12 -15.63 -10.78 24.07
N LEU A 13 -15.65 -9.95 25.12
CA LEU A 13 -14.91 -10.19 26.36
C LEU A 13 -15.74 -10.90 27.44
N CYS A 14 -17.01 -10.51 27.62
CA CYS A 14 -17.85 -11.08 28.69
C CYS A 14 -18.30 -12.52 28.39
N VAL A 15 -18.57 -12.87 27.13
CA VAL A 15 -19.06 -14.21 26.78
C VAL A 15 -18.01 -15.31 26.98
N PRO A 16 -16.77 -15.21 26.46
CA PRO A 16 -15.77 -16.25 26.71
C PRO A 16 -15.37 -16.34 28.19
N TYR A 17 -15.40 -15.23 28.93
CA TYR A 17 -15.16 -15.24 30.38
C TYR A 17 -16.28 -15.98 31.13
N ALA A 18 -17.55 -15.70 30.83
CA ALA A 18 -18.68 -16.39 31.42
C ALA A 18 -18.71 -17.88 31.08
N VAL A 19 -18.40 -18.23 29.82
CA VAL A 19 -18.32 -19.63 29.36
C VAL A 19 -17.16 -20.38 30.02
N ALA A 20 -15.98 -19.75 30.12
CA ALA A 20 -14.83 -20.36 30.78
C ALA A 20 -15.04 -20.53 32.29
N HIS A 21 -15.65 -19.53 32.94
CA HIS A 21 -15.99 -19.60 34.35
C HIS A 21 -16.98 -20.74 34.63
N ASP A 22 -18.04 -20.85 33.83
CA ASP A 22 -19.07 -21.90 34.00
C ASP A 22 -18.54 -23.31 33.68
N LEU A 23 -17.66 -23.45 32.68
CA LEU A 23 -16.96 -24.72 32.42
C LEU A 23 -16.15 -25.19 33.63
N VAL A 24 -15.52 -24.26 34.35
CA VAL A 24 -14.70 -24.55 35.53
C VAL A 24 -15.57 -24.83 36.76
N THR A 25 -16.70 -24.15 36.93
CA THR A 25 -17.52 -24.26 38.15
C THR A 25 -18.60 -25.34 38.10
N THR A 26 -19.25 -25.57 36.94
CA THR A 26 -20.39 -26.50 36.82
C THR A 26 -20.09 -27.71 35.93
N GLY A 27 -18.86 -27.82 35.41
CA GLY A 27 -18.48 -28.88 34.47
C GLY A 27 -19.22 -28.80 33.13
N GLY A 28 -19.74 -27.61 32.76
CA GLY A 28 -20.36 -27.34 31.47
C GLY A 28 -21.78 -27.89 31.27
N ARG A 29 -22.45 -28.38 32.32
CA ARG A 29 -23.82 -28.92 32.20
C ARG A 29 -24.90 -27.85 32.02
N GLU A 30 -24.68 -26.63 32.54
CA GLU A 30 -25.65 -25.53 32.43
C GLU A 30 -25.53 -24.72 31.12
N LEU A 31 -24.37 -24.81 30.47
CA LEU A 31 -24.07 -24.13 29.21
C LEU A 31 -24.97 -24.57 28.03
N MET A 32 -25.51 -25.80 28.08
CA MET A 32 -26.47 -26.29 27.09
C MET A 32 -27.93 -25.89 27.40
N ALA A 33 -28.22 -25.40 28.60
CA ALA A 33 -29.57 -25.04 29.02
C ALA A 33 -29.91 -23.57 28.77
N ASN A 34 -28.93 -22.71 28.43
CA ASN A 34 -29.13 -21.28 28.25
C ASN A 34 -29.10 -20.87 26.76
N PRO A 35 -30.26 -20.83 26.07
CA PRO A 35 -30.33 -20.53 24.64
C PRO A 35 -29.82 -19.12 24.29
N ALA A 36 -29.80 -18.19 25.25
CA ALA A 36 -29.32 -16.83 25.01
C ALA A 36 -27.82 -16.78 24.66
N LEU A 37 -27.00 -17.67 25.24
CA LEU A 37 -25.56 -17.75 24.95
C LEU A 37 -25.27 -18.44 23.61
N THR A 38 -26.04 -19.48 23.27
CA THR A 38 -25.87 -20.23 22.02
C THR A 38 -26.32 -19.41 20.80
N PHE A 39 -27.45 -18.70 20.88
CA PHE A 39 -27.94 -17.88 19.77
C PHE A 39 -27.23 -16.53 19.64
N GLY A 40 -26.67 -15.97 20.73
CA GLY A 40 -25.96 -14.70 20.70
C GLY A 40 -24.53 -14.80 20.13
N CYS A 41 -23.81 -15.88 20.43
CA CYS A 41 -22.39 -16.00 20.08
C CYS A 41 -22.15 -16.56 18.67
N PHE A 42 -23.04 -17.42 18.17
CA PHE A 42 -22.92 -18.04 16.85
C PHE A 42 -22.91 -17.04 15.68
N PRO A 43 -23.79 -16.03 15.60
CA PRO A 43 -23.75 -15.07 14.50
C PRO A 43 -22.50 -14.18 14.56
N VAL A 44 -22.03 -13.82 15.75
CA VAL A 44 -20.80 -13.01 15.88
C VAL A 44 -19.60 -13.76 15.32
N LEU A 45 -19.44 -15.05 15.63
CA LEU A 45 -18.37 -15.89 15.06
C LEU A 45 -18.54 -16.11 13.55
N LEU A 46 -19.78 -16.35 13.10
CA LEU A 46 -20.08 -16.60 11.68
C LEU A 46 -19.82 -15.37 10.80
N PHE A 47 -20.05 -14.15 11.31
CA PHE A 47 -19.82 -12.91 10.55
C PHE A 47 -18.44 -12.29 10.79
N ALA A 48 -17.83 -12.47 11.96
CA ALA A 48 -16.50 -11.93 12.25
C ALA A 48 -15.39 -12.67 11.48
N GLY A 49 -15.49 -13.99 11.32
CA GLY A 49 -14.49 -14.79 10.60
C GLY A 49 -14.29 -14.32 9.14
N PRO A 50 -15.36 -14.23 8.32
CA PRO A 50 -15.27 -13.71 6.97
C PRO A 50 -14.80 -12.26 6.89
N ALA A 51 -15.22 -11.40 7.83
CA ALA A 51 -14.81 -9.99 7.86
C ALA A 51 -13.30 -9.83 8.14
N LEU A 52 -12.75 -10.66 9.04
CA LEU A 52 -11.31 -10.71 9.33
C LEU A 52 -10.50 -11.21 8.13
N LEU A 53 -11.02 -12.17 7.37
CA LEU A 53 -10.39 -12.66 6.14
C LEU A 53 -10.52 -11.69 4.96
N ALA A 54 -11.59 -10.89 4.89
CA ALA A 54 -11.81 -9.94 3.81
C ALA A 54 -10.84 -8.75 3.85
N LEU A 55 -10.45 -8.29 5.04
CA LEU A 55 -9.56 -7.14 5.22
C LEU A 55 -8.18 -7.28 4.54
N PRO A 56 -7.41 -8.38 4.73
CA PRO A 56 -6.14 -8.57 4.04
C PRO A 56 -6.32 -8.76 2.53
N VAL A 57 -7.39 -9.42 2.09
CA VAL A 57 -7.69 -9.65 0.67
C VAL A 57 -7.95 -8.33 -0.07
N LEU A 58 -8.57 -7.35 0.59
CA LEU A 58 -8.78 -6.02 0.03
C LEU A 58 -7.47 -5.23 -0.11
N ARG A 59 -6.51 -5.42 0.81
CA ARG A 59 -5.16 -4.84 0.72
C ARG A 59 -4.33 -5.46 -0.42
N TRP A 60 -4.50 -6.75 -0.70
CA TRP A 60 -3.80 -7.44 -1.80
C TRP A 60 -4.14 -6.93 -3.21
N ARG A 61 -5.21 -6.15 -3.37
CA ARG A 61 -5.57 -5.59 -4.69
C ARG A 61 -4.90 -4.26 -5.02
N GLN A 62 -4.16 -3.67 -4.08
CA GLN A 62 -3.33 -2.51 -4.37
C GLN A 62 -2.03 -2.98 -5.04
N LYS A 63 -1.82 -2.55 -6.29
CA LYS A 63 -0.62 -2.90 -7.06
C LYS A 63 0.00 -1.63 -7.62
N VAL A 64 1.27 -1.44 -7.30
CA VAL A 64 2.10 -0.39 -7.90
C VAL A 64 3.05 -1.08 -8.88
N VAL A 65 2.97 -0.69 -10.15
CA VAL A 65 3.88 -1.18 -11.19
C VAL A 65 4.72 -0.01 -11.67
N VAL A 66 6.03 -0.17 -11.58
CA VAL A 66 7.01 0.82 -12.02
C VAL A 66 7.49 0.43 -13.41
N HIS A 67 7.47 1.38 -14.32
CA HIS A 67 7.98 1.29 -15.68
C HIS A 67 9.02 2.38 -15.90
N GLU A 68 9.89 2.24 -16.90
CA GLU A 68 10.94 3.25 -17.18
C GLU A 68 10.39 4.65 -17.47
N ARG A 69 9.16 4.73 -18.01
CA ARG A 69 8.50 6.00 -18.39
C ARG A 69 7.50 6.50 -17.35
N GLY A 70 7.31 5.79 -16.25
CA GLY A 70 6.34 6.19 -15.23
C GLY A 70 5.82 5.04 -14.38
N LEU A 71 4.69 5.29 -13.74
CA LEU A 71 4.16 4.49 -12.65
C LEU A 71 2.68 4.26 -12.91
N VAL A 72 2.23 3.03 -12.70
CA VAL A 72 0.80 2.68 -12.69
C VAL A 72 0.41 2.27 -11.27
N HIS A 73 -0.41 3.10 -10.64
CA HIS A 73 -0.97 2.82 -9.32
C HIS A 73 -2.40 2.30 -9.47
N ARG A 74 -2.60 1.00 -9.22
CA ARG A 74 -3.92 0.39 -9.20
C ARG A 74 -4.42 0.31 -7.76
N THR A 75 -5.51 1.02 -7.49
CA THR A 75 -6.23 1.01 -6.22
C THR A 75 -7.61 0.40 -6.38
N LEU A 76 -8.31 0.17 -5.27
CA LEU A 76 -9.72 -0.21 -5.30
C LEU A 76 -10.62 0.85 -5.96
N ARG A 77 -10.20 2.12 -5.96
CA ARG A 77 -10.96 3.24 -6.54
C ARG A 77 -10.73 3.38 -8.05
N GLY A 78 -9.70 2.74 -8.61
CA GLY A 78 -9.35 2.85 -10.01
C GLY A 78 -7.86 2.75 -10.27
N VAL A 79 -7.48 3.01 -11.52
CA VAL A 79 -6.09 3.02 -11.98
C VAL A 79 -5.68 4.47 -12.22
N THR A 80 -4.55 4.86 -11.64
CA THR A 80 -3.93 6.16 -11.87
C THR A 80 -2.56 5.95 -12.50
N VAL A 81 -2.30 6.64 -13.60
CA VAL A 81 -0.99 6.63 -14.27
C VAL A 81 -0.30 7.95 -13.94
N VAL A 82 0.96 7.86 -13.52
CA VAL A 82 1.82 9.01 -13.26
C VAL A 82 3.03 8.87 -14.16
N TYR A 83 3.19 9.80 -15.11
CA TYR A 83 4.33 9.77 -16.02
C TYR A 83 5.57 10.31 -15.33
N ALA A 84 6.73 9.72 -15.63
CA ALA A 84 8.00 10.17 -15.06
C ALA A 84 8.28 11.65 -15.38
N SER A 85 7.89 12.10 -16.59
CA SER A 85 8.03 13.49 -17.04
C SER A 85 7.14 14.49 -16.30
N GLU A 86 6.15 14.01 -15.56
CA GLU A 86 5.27 14.86 -14.75
C GLU A 86 5.75 14.95 -13.31
N VAL A 87 6.70 14.12 -12.89
CA VAL A 87 7.18 14.08 -11.50
C VAL A 87 8.14 15.24 -11.26
N THR A 88 7.83 16.07 -10.26
CA THR A 88 8.70 17.16 -9.82
C THR A 88 9.51 16.79 -8.57
N GLY A 89 9.04 15.81 -7.80
CA GLY A 89 9.74 15.27 -6.64
C GLY A 89 8.94 14.18 -5.95
N ALA A 90 9.58 13.45 -5.04
CA ALA A 90 8.93 12.52 -4.14
C ALA A 90 9.36 12.77 -2.70
N ARG A 91 8.48 12.50 -1.76
CA ARG A 91 8.78 12.56 -0.33
C ARG A 91 8.09 11.43 0.39
N ARG A 92 8.85 10.70 1.20
CA ARG A 92 8.29 9.75 2.17
C ARG A 92 7.65 10.51 3.32
N LEU A 93 6.41 10.16 3.64
CA LEU A 93 5.63 10.69 4.74
C LEU A 93 5.29 9.54 5.69
N VAL A 94 5.62 9.71 6.97
CA VAL A 94 5.18 8.78 8.01
C VAL A 94 3.92 9.35 8.62
N ARG A 95 2.78 8.73 8.33
CA ARG A 95 1.48 9.16 8.85
C ARG A 95 1.13 8.35 10.09
N ARG A 96 1.10 9.02 11.24
CA ARG A 96 0.54 8.47 12.47
C ARG A 96 -0.98 8.33 12.33
N ALA A 97 -1.45 7.10 12.15
CA ALA A 97 -2.88 6.78 12.20
C ALA A 97 -3.23 6.11 13.53
N ARG A 98 -4.52 6.13 13.91
CA ARG A 98 -5.00 5.45 15.13
C ARG A 98 -4.74 3.93 15.15
N TYR A 99 -4.43 3.35 14.00
CA TYR A 99 -4.15 1.92 13.82
C TYR A 99 -2.65 1.60 13.66
N GLY A 100 -1.77 2.59 13.89
CA GLY A 100 -0.32 2.46 13.73
C GLY A 100 0.25 3.46 12.74
N ASP A 101 1.57 3.45 12.64
CA ASP A 101 2.30 4.25 11.67
C ASP A 101 2.11 3.64 10.28
N ALA A 102 1.67 4.47 9.34
CA ALA A 102 1.55 4.11 7.94
C ALA A 102 2.56 4.92 7.14
N ASP A 103 3.45 4.22 6.43
CA ASP A 103 4.31 4.84 5.44
C ASP A 103 3.51 5.16 4.17
N GLU A 104 3.65 6.40 3.71
CA GLU A 104 3.08 6.90 2.46
C GLU A 104 4.18 7.62 1.66
N ILE A 105 4.07 7.62 0.32
CA ILE A 105 4.87 8.46 -0.57
C ILE A 105 3.95 9.52 -1.16
N SER A 106 4.35 10.78 -1.04
CA SER A 106 3.76 11.88 -1.80
C SER A 106 4.63 12.18 -3.00
N ILE A 107 4.05 12.04 -4.19
CA ILE A 107 4.69 12.36 -5.46
C ILE A 107 4.15 13.72 -5.90
N GLY A 108 5.02 14.73 -5.93
CA GLY A 108 4.70 16.03 -6.51
C GLY A 108 4.66 15.93 -8.03
N ARG A 109 3.61 16.49 -8.62
CA ARG A 109 3.44 16.56 -10.07
C ARG A 109 3.62 17.99 -10.59
N ARG A 110 3.90 18.13 -11.88
CA ARG A 110 4.14 19.42 -12.55
C ARG A 110 2.90 20.33 -12.56
N ASP A 111 1.71 19.75 -12.47
CA ASP A 111 0.44 20.46 -12.31
C ASP A 111 0.22 21.02 -10.88
N GLY A 112 1.18 20.81 -9.97
CA GLY A 112 1.10 21.20 -8.56
C GLY A 112 0.28 20.24 -7.70
N SER A 113 -0.29 19.18 -8.27
CA SER A 113 -1.00 18.15 -7.52
C SER A 113 -0.02 17.19 -6.85
N ASN A 114 -0.47 16.57 -5.75
CA ASN A 114 0.27 15.51 -5.08
C ASN A 114 -0.48 14.18 -5.24
N HIS A 115 0.22 13.15 -5.69
CA HIS A 115 -0.30 11.78 -5.74
C HIS A 115 0.25 10.98 -4.56
N LEU A 116 -0.66 10.35 -3.80
CA LEU A 116 -0.31 9.59 -2.60
C LEU A 116 -0.33 8.09 -2.89
N ILE A 117 0.75 7.40 -2.50
CA ILE A 117 0.88 5.95 -2.57
C ILE A 117 1.13 5.43 -1.15
N SER A 118 0.42 4.37 -0.75
CA SER A 118 0.57 3.75 0.56
C SER A 118 0.55 2.23 0.45
N GLY A 119 1.01 1.53 1.49
CA GLY A 119 0.93 0.07 1.56
C GLY A 119 1.90 -0.68 0.63
N VAL A 120 2.98 -0.03 0.18
CA VAL A 120 4.05 -0.68 -0.58
C VAL A 120 5.06 -1.29 0.39
N ALA A 121 5.46 -2.54 0.16
CA ALA A 121 6.39 -3.26 1.02
C ALA A 121 7.79 -2.62 1.07
N ASP A 122 8.29 -2.17 -0.08
CA ASP A 122 9.61 -1.51 -0.19
C ASP A 122 9.46 -0.04 -0.59
N MET A 123 9.09 0.77 0.41
CA MET A 123 8.84 2.21 0.22
C MET A 123 10.13 2.99 -0.08
N ALA A 124 11.25 2.56 0.50
CA ALA A 124 12.53 3.25 0.34
C ALA A 124 13.05 3.12 -1.10
N HIS A 125 13.02 1.90 -1.65
CA HIS A 125 13.43 1.68 -3.04
C HIS A 125 12.53 2.42 -4.03
N LEU A 126 11.20 2.37 -3.83
CA LEU A 126 10.26 3.09 -4.69
C LEU A 126 10.49 4.61 -4.67
N THR A 127 10.74 5.18 -3.49
CA THR A 127 11.03 6.62 -3.36
C THR A 127 12.30 7.00 -4.13
N ALA A 128 13.39 6.22 -3.99
CA ALA A 128 14.64 6.48 -4.68
C ALA A 128 14.50 6.43 -6.22
N VAL A 129 13.71 5.49 -6.75
CA VAL A 129 13.43 5.42 -8.20
C VAL A 129 12.66 6.65 -8.68
N ILE A 130 11.65 7.10 -7.93
CA ILE A 130 10.85 8.27 -8.31
C ILE A 130 11.68 9.57 -8.20
N GLU A 131 12.52 9.70 -7.18
CA GLU A 131 13.45 10.83 -7.05
C GLU A 131 14.45 10.89 -8.21
N ALA A 132 14.94 9.73 -8.69
CA ALA A 132 15.82 9.68 -9.86
C ALA A 132 15.14 10.23 -11.14
N TRP A 133 13.83 10.06 -11.28
CA TRP A 133 13.07 10.67 -12.39
C TRP A 133 13.01 12.19 -12.27
N ALA A 134 12.75 12.72 -11.07
CA ALA A 134 12.71 14.16 -10.84
C ALA A 134 14.06 14.84 -11.10
N VAL A 135 15.18 14.17 -10.76
CA VAL A 135 16.53 14.67 -11.04
C VAL A 135 16.82 14.66 -12.54
N ARG A 136 16.39 13.63 -13.28
CA ARG A 136 16.62 13.51 -14.72
C ARG A 136 15.95 14.64 -15.52
N ASP A 137 14.79 15.09 -15.08
CA ASP A 137 14.05 16.17 -15.74
C ASP A 137 14.55 17.58 -15.34
N ASN A 138 15.06 17.74 -14.12
CA ASN A 138 15.61 19.02 -13.63
C ASN A 138 17.09 19.23 -13.97
N GLY A 139 17.83 18.14 -14.22
CA GLY A 139 19.22 18.14 -14.59
C GLY A 139 19.39 18.06 -16.10
N THR A 140 19.57 19.22 -16.73
CA THR A 140 20.51 19.41 -17.84
C THR A 140 20.71 18.19 -18.73
N THR A 141 19.83 18.01 -19.71
CA THR A 141 20.28 17.41 -20.98
C THR A 141 21.19 18.43 -21.67
N SER A 142 22.40 18.59 -21.13
CA SER A 142 23.57 18.74 -21.97
C SER A 142 23.66 17.45 -22.77
N SER A 143 22.88 17.39 -23.84
CA SER A 143 23.10 16.47 -24.93
C SER A 143 24.45 16.86 -25.52
N SER A 144 25.54 16.42 -24.88
CA SER A 144 26.74 16.09 -25.64
C SER A 144 26.31 14.93 -26.52
N GLU A 145 25.79 15.29 -27.69
CA GLU A 145 25.71 14.39 -28.82
C GLU A 145 27.02 13.61 -28.85
N PRO A 146 26.99 12.26 -28.87
CA PRO A 146 28.22 11.51 -28.95
C PRO A 146 28.91 11.97 -30.22
N THR A 147 29.94 12.80 -30.10
CA THR A 147 30.81 13.19 -31.21
C THR A 147 31.15 11.86 -31.87
N PRO A 148 30.68 11.59 -33.10
CA PRO A 148 31.02 10.35 -33.75
C PRO A 148 32.54 10.27 -33.73
N PRO A 149 33.13 9.10 -33.38
CA PRO A 149 34.58 8.96 -33.38
C PRO A 149 35.05 9.46 -34.73
N GLN A 150 35.92 10.49 -34.74
CA GLN A 150 36.55 10.95 -35.96
C GLN A 150 37.42 9.79 -36.46
N ILE A 151 36.81 8.91 -37.25
CA ILE A 151 37.53 7.92 -38.05
C ILE A 151 38.39 8.78 -38.97
N GLY A 152 39.69 8.83 -38.68
CA GLY A 152 40.66 9.60 -39.45
C GLY A 152 40.42 9.38 -40.93
N GLY A 153 40.09 10.47 -41.63
CA GLY A 153 39.82 10.44 -43.05
C GLY A 153 40.98 9.74 -43.76
N TRP A 154 40.66 8.71 -44.53
CA TRP A 154 41.63 8.07 -45.40
C TRP A 154 42.11 9.13 -46.41
N VAL A 155 43.38 9.50 -46.31
CA VAL A 155 44.05 10.39 -47.26
C VAL A 155 44.61 9.50 -48.38
N PRO A 156 44.12 9.61 -49.63
CA PRO A 156 44.70 8.87 -50.74
C PRO A 156 46.18 9.24 -50.91
N PRO A 157 47.09 8.27 -51.11
CA PRO A 157 48.46 8.59 -51.47
C PRO A 157 48.46 9.27 -52.83
N SER A 158 48.99 10.48 -52.92
CA SER A 158 49.13 11.20 -54.19
C SER A 158 50.11 10.44 -55.08
N GLU A 159 49.64 10.05 -56.27
CA GLU A 159 50.41 9.35 -57.30
C GLU A 159 51.70 10.12 -57.63
N ARG A 160 52.83 9.45 -57.48
CA ARG A 160 54.13 9.84 -58.06
C ARG A 160 54.33 9.05 -59.34
#